data_AF-J9BU55-F1
#
_entry.id   AF-J9BU55-F1
#
_cell.length_a   1.000
_cell.length_b   1.000
_cell.length_c   1.000
_cell.angle_alpha   90.00
_cell.angle_beta   90.00
_cell.angle_gamma   90.00
#
_symmetry.space_group_name_H-M   'P 1'
#
loop_
_entity.id
_entity.type
_entity.pdbx_description
1 polymer ?
#
loop_
_entity_poly.entity_id
_entity_poly.type
_entity_poly.pdbx_seq_one_letter_code
_entity_poly.pdbx_strand_id
1 'polypeptide(L)'
;KWLDEDEMLDITAITQSAPGPLPVNASVIIGYRMAGILGSVIAVLGTILPPMIIISLISLCYEQFRTNEIVATALRVTRAGVAAVIIDVTLNLAGNVLKQKRMLYTGMMVVCLIAVAGFDISAMVVILTCLLIGIIDAGLAC
;
A
#
# COMPACT_ATOMS: atom_id res chain seq x y z
N LYS A 1 -4.75 12.28 24.30
CA LYS A 1 -3.71 13.25 23.87
C LYS A 1 -3.49 13.00 22.38
N TRP A 2 -3.65 14.01 21.53
CA TRP A 2 -3.40 13.85 20.09
C TRP A 2 -1.91 13.52 19.87
N LEU A 3 -1.61 12.76 18.82
CA LEU A 3 -0.25 12.35 18.46
C LEU A 3 0.61 13.58 18.17
N ASP A 4 1.84 13.57 18.65
CA ASP A 4 2.85 14.55 18.24
C ASP A 4 3.29 14.25 16.78
N GLU A 5 3.82 15.24 16.05
CA GLU A 5 4.18 15.06 14.63
C GLU A 5 5.24 13.97 14.45
N ASP A 6 6.25 13.94 15.33
CA ASP A 6 7.31 12.92 15.32
C ASP A 6 6.73 11.52 15.53
N GLU A 7 5.73 11.43 16.41
CA GLU A 7 5.10 10.16 16.72
C GLU A 7 4.17 9.67 15.61
N MET A 8 3.52 10.60 14.90
CA MET A 8 2.76 10.25 13.70
C MET A 8 3.69 9.73 12.61
N LEU A 9 4.86 10.34 12.43
CA LEU A 9 5.88 9.87 11.49
C LEU A 9 6.35 8.45 11.85
N ASP A 10 6.68 8.18 13.12
CA ASP A 10 7.08 6.84 13.57
C ASP A 10 5.98 5.80 13.33
N ILE A 11 4.72 6.12 13.67
CA ILE A 11 3.59 5.21 13.43
C ILE A 11 3.44 4.94 11.92
N THR A 12 3.55 5.96 11.07
CA THR A 12 3.45 5.77 9.62
C THR A 12 4.60 4.93 9.06
N ALA A 13 5.83 5.11 9.57
CA ALA A 13 6.98 4.32 9.19
C ALA A 13 6.83 2.84 9.57
N ILE A 14 6.38 2.56 10.81
CA ILE A 14 6.09 1.20 11.27
C ILE A 14 4.97 0.57 10.43
N THR A 15 3.90 1.34 10.17
CA THR A 15 2.74 0.89 9.38
C THR A 15 3.13 0.53 7.95
N GLN A 16 3.97 1.35 7.31
CA GLN A 16 4.44 1.10 5.94
C GLN A 16 5.43 -0.06 5.86
N SER A 17 6.16 -0.33 6.95
CA SER A 17 7.11 -1.45 7.00
C SER A 17 6.41 -2.80 7.16
N ALA A 18 5.20 -2.83 7.75
CA ALA A 18 4.43 -4.05 7.91
C ALA A 18 3.70 -4.43 6.61
N PRO A 19 3.80 -5.70 6.15
CA PRO A 19 3.02 -6.15 4.99
C PRO A 19 1.53 -6.10 5.31
N GLY A 20 0.74 -5.41 4.48
CA GLY A 20 -0.72 -5.36 4.61
C GLY A 20 -1.34 -4.01 4.23
N PRO A 21 -2.66 -3.85 4.41
CA PRO A 21 -3.35 -2.60 4.14
C PRO A 21 -2.94 -1.52 5.14
N LEU A 22 -2.34 -0.44 4.64
CA LEU A 22 -1.89 0.71 5.44
C LEU A 22 -2.95 1.23 6.44
N PRO A 23 -4.23 1.40 6.07
CA PRO A 23 -5.25 1.90 7.00
C PRO A 23 -5.52 0.96 8.18
N VAL A 24 -5.41 -0.36 7.96
CA VAL A 24 -5.68 -1.38 8.98
C VAL A 24 -4.49 -1.49 9.94
N ASN A 25 -3.27 -1.53 9.41
CA ASN A 25 -2.07 -1.55 10.24
C ASN A 25 -1.97 -0.27 11.11
N ALA A 26 -2.32 0.90 10.56
CA ALA A 26 -2.37 2.15 11.32
C ALA A 26 -3.44 2.12 12.41
N SER A 27 -4.63 1.58 12.11
CA SER A 27 -5.74 1.55 13.07
C SER A 27 -5.46 0.65 14.27
N VAL A 28 -4.72 -0.45 14.08
CA VAL A 28 -4.24 -1.30 15.18
C VAL A 28 -3.36 -0.49 16.14
N ILE A 29 -2.34 0.19 15.62
CA ILE A 29 -1.36 0.92 16.45
C ILE A 29 -2.03 2.10 17.17
N ILE A 30 -2.84 2.87 16.44
CA ILE A 30 -3.57 4.01 17.01
C ILE A 30 -4.60 3.53 18.05
N GLY A 31 -5.35 2.48 17.74
CA GLY A 31 -6.32 1.88 18.66
C GLY A 31 -5.68 1.31 19.92
N TYR A 32 -4.52 0.67 19.78
CA TYR A 32 -3.72 0.17 20.91
C TYR A 32 -3.31 1.29 21.84
N ARG A 33 -2.89 2.41 21.27
CA ARG A 33 -2.44 3.55 22.06
C ARG A 33 -3.57 4.26 22.82
N MET A 34 -4.79 4.23 22.27
CA MET A 34 -5.94 4.89 22.91
C MET A 34 -6.54 4.09 24.06
N ALA A 35 -6.75 2.77 23.89
CA ALA A 35 -7.45 1.95 24.88
C ALA A 35 -6.90 0.51 24.97
N GLY A 36 -5.62 0.33 24.66
CA GLY A 36 -4.95 -0.96 24.69
C GLY A 36 -5.54 -1.95 23.68
N ILE A 37 -5.54 -3.23 24.05
CA ILE A 37 -5.99 -4.32 23.17
C ILE A 37 -7.44 -4.12 22.71
N LEU A 38 -8.33 -3.72 23.62
CA LEU A 38 -9.74 -3.45 23.30
C LEU A 38 -9.89 -2.29 22.31
N GLY A 39 -9.11 -1.22 22.47
CA GLY A 39 -9.08 -0.10 21.52
C GLY A 39 -8.62 -0.52 20.12
N SER A 40 -7.65 -1.43 20.04
CA SER A 40 -7.15 -1.97 18.76
C SER A 40 -8.23 -2.73 18.00
N VAL A 41 -8.94 -3.63 18.70
CA VAL A 41 -10.01 -4.43 18.09
C VAL A 41 -11.14 -3.53 17.57
N ILE A 42 -11.54 -2.55 18.37
CA ILE A 42 -12.60 -1.61 17.99
C ILE A 42 -12.16 -0.74 16.80
N ALA A 43 -10.91 -0.27 16.78
CA ALA A 43 -10.38 0.54 15.68
C ALA A 43 -10.27 -0.26 14.37
N VAL A 44 -9.86 -1.53 14.43
CA VAL A 44 -9.84 -2.42 13.25
C VAL A 44 -11.25 -2.68 12.74
N LEU A 45 -12.19 -3.01 13.64
CA LEU A 45 -13.58 -3.19 13.25
C LEU A 45 -14.16 -1.90 12.65
N GLY A 46 -13.88 -0.75 13.26
CA GLY A 46 -14.30 0.56 12.77
C GLY A 46 -13.69 0.96 11.43
N THR A 47 -12.54 0.39 11.04
CA THR A 47 -11.92 0.64 9.73
C THR A 47 -12.38 -0.32 8.64
N ILE A 48 -12.71 -1.57 8.99
CA ILE A 48 -13.12 -2.61 8.02
C ILE A 48 -14.64 -2.66 7.82
N LEU A 49 -15.43 -2.47 8.88
CA LEU A 49 -16.90 -2.58 8.81
C LEU A 49 -17.53 -1.55 7.85
N PRO A 50 -17.15 -0.25 7.86
CA PRO A 50 -17.78 0.71 6.96
C PRO A 50 -17.65 0.37 5.47
N PRO A 51 -16.44 0.09 4.92
CA PRO A 51 -16.33 -0.30 3.51
C PRO A 51 -17.03 -1.62 3.21
N MET A 52 -17.02 -2.59 4.15
CA MET A 52 -17.78 -3.84 3.99
C MET A 52 -19.29 -3.59 3.84
N ILE A 53 -19.88 -2.76 4.71
CA ILE A 53 -21.31 -2.42 4.65
C ILE A 53 -21.63 -1.69 3.36
N ILE A 54 -20.82 -0.70 2.98
CA ILE A 54 -21.02 0.09 1.75
C ILE A 54 -20.97 -0.82 0.52
N ILE A 55 -19.94 -1.67 0.39
CA ILE A 55 -19.79 -2.57 -0.75
C ILE A 55 -20.93 -3.59 -0.79
N SER A 56 -21.33 -4.13 0.36
CA SER A 56 -22.44 -5.08 0.44
C SER A 56 -23.77 -4.44 0.00
N LEU A 57 -24.04 -3.20 0.41
CA LEU A 57 -25.23 -2.45 -0.03
C LEU A 57 -25.21 -2.18 -1.53
N ILE A 58 -24.06 -1.74 -2.06
CA ILE A 58 -23.89 -1.50 -3.49
C ILE A 58 -24.08 -2.80 -4.27
N SER A 59 -23.56 -3.93 -3.77
CA SER A 59 -23.67 -5.23 -4.44
C SER A 59 -25.11 -5.71 -4.61
N LEU A 60 -26.02 -5.39 -3.67
CA LEU A 60 -27.43 -5.75 -3.80
C LEU A 60 -28.12 -5.01 -4.95
N CYS A 61 -27.79 -3.73 -5.11
CA CYS A 61 -28.30 -2.90 -6.19
C CYS A 61 -27.58 -3.16 -7.52
N TYR A 62 -26.34 -3.67 -7.47
CA TYR A 62 -25.45 -3.79 -8.61
C TYR A 62 -26.07 -4.58 -9.78
N GLU A 63 -26.73 -5.71 -9.50
CA GLU A 63 -27.33 -6.55 -10.55
C GLU A 63 -28.45 -5.84 -11.31
N GLN A 64 -29.20 -4.95 -10.66
CA GLN A 64 -30.26 -4.17 -11.33
C GLN A 64 -29.71 -2.99 -12.14
N PHE A 65 -28.59 -2.41 -11.72
CA PHE A 65 -27.98 -1.24 -12.38
C PHE A 65 -26.95 -1.61 -13.46
N ARG A 66 -26.49 -2.87 -13.52
CA ARG A 66 -25.50 -3.34 -14.49
C ARG A 66 -25.96 -3.22 -15.94
N THR A 67 -27.27 -3.29 -16.19
CA THR A 67 -27.88 -3.13 -17.52
C THR A 67 -27.83 -1.68 -18.03
N ASN A 68 -27.55 -0.70 -17.16
CA ASN A 68 -27.52 0.70 -17.50
C ASN A 68 -26.09 1.13 -17.91
N GLU A 69 -25.90 1.55 -19.17
CA GLU A 69 -24.59 1.88 -19.73
C GLU A 69 -23.83 2.94 -18.93
N ILE A 70 -24.55 3.86 -18.29
CA ILE A 70 -23.97 4.92 -17.46
C ILE A 70 -23.21 4.33 -16.26
N VAL A 71 -23.81 3.35 -15.58
CA VAL A 71 -23.21 2.72 -14.38
C VAL A 71 -22.04 1.83 -14.76
N ALA A 72 -22.16 1.08 -15.87
CA ALA A 72 -21.05 0.29 -16.41
C ALA A 72 -19.84 1.16 -16.79
N THR A 73 -20.10 2.33 -17.37
CA THR A 73 -19.06 3.30 -17.73
C THR A 73 -18.42 3.92 -16.49
N ALA A 74 -19.21 4.33 -15.50
CA ALA A 74 -18.70 4.88 -14.24
C ALA A 74 -17.74 3.89 -13.54
N LEU A 75 -18.11 2.61 -13.45
CA LEU A 75 -17.25 1.58 -12.86
C LEU A 75 -15.99 1.29 -13.68
N ARG A 76 -16.04 1.47 -15.01
CA ARG A 76 -14.85 1.39 -15.87
C ARG A 76 -13.91 2.56 -15.59
N VAL A 77 -14.43 3.77 -15.39
CA VAL A 77 -13.63 4.95 -15.02
C VAL A 77 -13.01 4.77 -13.64
N THR A 78 -13.74 4.25 -12.64
CA THR A 78 -13.15 4.00 -11.31
C THR A 78 -11.97 3.04 -11.36
N ARG A 79 -12.07 1.96 -12.16
CA ARG A 79 -10.95 1.02 -12.37
C ARG A 79 -9.74 1.71 -13.01
N ALA A 80 -9.98 2.55 -14.02
CA ALA A 80 -8.93 3.33 -14.65
C ALA A 80 -8.31 4.36 -13.67
N GLY A 81 -9.12 4.97 -12.81
CA GLY A 81 -8.67 5.91 -11.78
C GLY A 81 -7.75 5.25 -10.76
N VAL A 82 -8.09 4.04 -10.28
CA VAL A 82 -7.21 3.27 -9.39
C VAL A 82 -5.90 2.94 -10.09
N ALA A 83 -5.92 2.53 -11.36
CA ALA A 83 -4.69 2.30 -12.12
C ALA A 83 -3.83 3.56 -12.25
N ALA A 84 -4.45 4.73 -12.49
CA ALA A 84 -3.74 6.00 -12.56
C ALA A 84 -3.08 6.38 -11.23
N VAL A 85 -3.78 6.19 -10.10
CA VAL A 85 -3.22 6.44 -8.76
C VAL A 85 -2.04 5.50 -8.47
N ILE A 86 -2.14 4.22 -8.83
CA ILE A 86 -1.04 3.26 -8.66
C ILE A 86 0.19 3.70 -9.45
N ILE A 87 0.00 4.14 -10.70
CA ILE A 87 1.08 4.64 -11.55
C ILE A 87 1.70 5.90 -10.92
N ASP A 88 0.89 6.85 -10.48
CA ASP A 88 1.36 8.10 -9.87
C ASP A 88 2.23 7.84 -8.62
N VAL A 89 1.74 6.98 -7.71
CA VAL A 89 2.50 6.57 -6.51
C VAL A 89 3.81 5.88 -6.91
N THR A 90 3.76 5.00 -7.92
CA THR A 90 4.96 4.30 -8.40
C THR A 90 6.00 5.28 -8.98
N LEU A 91 5.56 6.26 -9.77
CA LEU A 91 6.43 7.28 -10.35
C LEU A 91 7.00 8.21 -9.27
N ASN A 92 6.20 8.55 -8.24
CA ASN A 92 6.65 9.34 -7.11
C ASN A 92 7.77 8.62 -6.33
N LEU A 93 7.57 7.34 -6.00
CA LEU A 93 8.59 6.52 -5.35
C LEU A 93 9.84 6.38 -6.22
N ALA A 94 9.68 6.13 -7.52
CA ALA A 94 10.81 6.05 -8.46
C ALA A 94 11.61 7.37 -8.51
N GLY A 95 10.93 8.52 -8.51
CA GLY A 95 11.56 9.83 -8.48
C GLY A 95 12.39 10.06 -7.21
N ASN A 96 11.90 9.61 -6.05
CA ASN A 96 12.65 9.67 -4.79
C ASN A 96 13.90 8.80 -4.81
N VAL A 97 13.83 7.60 -5.40
CA VAL A 97 15.00 6.72 -5.58
C VAL A 97 16.05 7.35 -6.51
N LEU A 98 15.63 7.95 -7.63
CA LEU A 98 16.56 8.62 -8.56
C LEU A 98 17.29 9.81 -7.93
N LYS A 99 16.63 10.55 -7.02
CA LYS A 99 17.25 11.68 -6.31
C LYS A 99 18.40 11.29 -5.38
N GLN A 100 18.42 10.05 -4.87
CA GLN A 100 19.49 9.57 -4.00
C GLN A 100 20.83 9.34 -4.72
N LYS A 101 20.88 9.42 -6.07
CA LYS A 101 22.10 9.36 -6.93
C LYS A 101 23.05 8.16 -6.73
N ARG A 102 22.68 7.14 -5.94
CA ARG A 102 23.46 5.90 -5.81
C ARG A 102 23.14 4.98 -7.00
N MET A 103 24.13 4.75 -7.88
CA MET A 103 23.97 3.93 -9.08
C MET A 103 23.44 2.51 -8.81
N LEU A 104 23.75 1.93 -7.64
CA LEU A 104 23.27 0.60 -7.25
C LEU A 104 21.74 0.54 -7.12
N TYR A 105 21.11 1.50 -6.44
CA TYR A 105 19.64 1.48 -6.24
C TYR A 105 18.87 1.80 -7.52
N THR A 106 19.39 2.71 -8.35
CA THR A 106 18.79 2.98 -9.67
C THR A 106 18.89 1.75 -10.58
N GLY A 107 20.01 1.03 -10.55
CA GLY A 107 20.19 -0.24 -11.26
C GLY A 107 19.22 -1.32 -10.79
N MET A 108 19.07 -1.50 -9.48
CA MET A 108 18.12 -2.47 -8.91
C MET A 108 16.68 -2.20 -9.30
N MET A 109 16.26 -0.92 -9.31
CA MET A 109 14.91 -0.52 -9.70
C MET A 109 14.58 -0.95 -11.14
N VAL A 110 15.49 -0.69 -12.08
CA VAL A 110 15.30 -1.04 -13.50
C VAL A 110 15.32 -2.55 -13.71
N VAL A 111 16.23 -3.27 -13.05
CA VAL A 111 16.31 -4.75 -13.13
C VAL A 111 15.04 -5.40 -12.60
N CYS A 112 14.50 -4.92 -11.47
CA CYS A 112 13.26 -5.45 -10.92
C CYS A 112 12.05 -5.15 -11.81
N LEU A 113 11.97 -3.95 -12.39
CA LEU A 113 10.90 -3.60 -13.32
C LEU A 113 10.90 -4.52 -14.55
N ILE A 114 12.07 -4.81 -15.11
CA ILE A 114 12.23 -5.70 -16.27
C ILE A 114 11.90 -7.16 -15.88
N ALA A 115 12.35 -7.61 -14.70
CA ALA A 115 12.10 -8.97 -14.22
C ALA A 115 10.59 -9.22 -13.98
N VAL A 116 9.87 -8.25 -13.43
CA VAL A 116 8.43 -8.36 -13.18
C VAL A 116 7.63 -8.22 -14.49
N ALA A 117 7.98 -7.27 -15.35
CA ALA A 117 7.26 -7.04 -16.60
C ALA A 117 7.52 -8.10 -17.69
N GLY A 118 8.67 -8.77 -17.65
CA GLY A 118 9.10 -9.71 -18.70
C GLY A 118 8.98 -11.20 -18.35
N PHE A 119 9.00 -11.58 -17.06
CA PHE A 119 9.09 -12.99 -16.66
C PHE A 119 7.98 -13.48 -15.70
N ASP A 120 6.96 -12.65 -15.39
CA ASP A 120 5.86 -13.01 -14.45
C ASP A 120 6.38 -13.63 -13.13
N ILE A 121 7.55 -13.20 -12.68
CA ILE A 121 8.17 -13.72 -11.46
C ILE A 121 7.33 -13.28 -10.28
N SER A 122 6.96 -14.24 -9.41
CA SER A 122 6.20 -13.95 -8.20
C SER A 122 6.87 -12.84 -7.39
N ALA A 123 6.09 -11.82 -7.01
CA ALA A 123 6.57 -10.65 -6.27
C ALA A 123 7.37 -11.03 -5.01
N MET A 124 7.07 -12.18 -4.41
CA MET A 124 7.79 -12.71 -3.26
C MET A 124 9.29 -12.96 -3.52
N VAL A 125 9.65 -13.51 -4.69
CA VAL A 125 11.05 -13.76 -5.04
C VAL A 125 11.80 -12.45 -5.25
N VAL A 126 11.16 -11.47 -5.91
CA VAL A 126 11.74 -10.15 -6.15
C VAL A 126 12.02 -9.42 -4.83
N ILE A 127 11.07 -9.46 -3.90
CA ILE A 127 11.24 -8.86 -2.56
C ILE A 127 12.43 -9.52 -1.83
N LEU A 128 12.53 -10.85 -1.88
CA LEU A 128 13.60 -11.59 -1.20
C LEU A 128 14.99 -11.26 -1.79
N THR A 129 15.10 -11.18 -3.12
CA THR A 129 16.38 -10.82 -3.78
C THR A 129 16.79 -9.39 -3.50
N CYS A 130 15.84 -8.44 -3.49
CA CYS A 130 16.10 -7.06 -3.13
C CYS A 130 16.57 -6.93 -1.68
N LEU A 131 15.95 -7.67 -0.76
CA LEU A 131 16.33 -7.69 0.65
C LEU A 131 17.77 -8.21 0.83
N LEU A 132 18.14 -9.30 0.15
CA LEU A 132 19.50 -9.85 0.23
C LEU A 132 20.55 -8.85 -0.29
N ILE A 133 20.31 -8.23 -1.44
CA ILE A 133 21.24 -7.24 -2.02
C ILE A 133 21.36 -6.02 -1.11
N GLY A 134 20.25 -5.56 -0.53
CA GLY A 134 20.25 -4.45 0.42
C GLY A 134 21.02 -4.74 1.72
N ILE A 135 20.89 -5.95 2.27
CA ILE A 135 21.63 -6.39 3.47
C ILE A 135 23.13 -6.46 3.18
N ILE A 136 23.53 -6.97 2.01
CA ILE A 136 24.94 -7.05 1.61
C ILE A 136 25.54 -5.64 1.49
N ASP A 137 24.84 -4.71 0.85
CA ASP A 137 25.31 -3.33 0.70
C ASP A 137 25.38 -2.58 2.04
N ALA A 138 24.39 -2.77 2.92
CA ALA A 138 24.42 -2.21 4.28
C ALA A 138 25.58 -2.76 5.13
N GLY A 139 25.89 -4.06 4.98
CA GLY A 139 27.02 -4.69 5.66
C GLY A 139 28.39 -4.26 5.12
N LEU A 140 28.47 -3.84 3.85
CA LEU A 140 29.69 -3.30 3.22
C LEU A 140 29.92 -1.80 3.52
N ALA A 141 28.87 -1.09 3.93
CA ALA A 141 28.91 0.33 4.28
C ALA A 141 29.19 0.60 5.77
N CYS A 142 29.17 -0.42 6.62
CA CYS A 142 29.54 -0.35 8.05
C CYS A 142 31.03 -0.65 8.25
#